data_AF-A0A1L9MW11-F1
#
_entry.id   AF-A0A1L9MW11-F1
#
_cell.length_a   1.000
_cell.length_b   1.000
_cell.length_c   1.000
_cell.angle_alpha   90.00
_cell.angle_beta   90.00
_cell.angle_gamma   90.00
#
_symmetry.space_group_name_H-M   'P 1'
#
loop_
_entity.id
_entity.type
_entity.pdbx_description
1 polymer ?
#
loop_
_entity_poly.entity_id
_entity_poly.type
_entity_poly.pdbx_seq_one_letter_code
_entity_poly.pdbx_strand_id
1 'polypeptide(L)'
;MYTTDTLPTSFCIAQAIGLSGAAWLSGNIFSLSLMTIPALLQSHKEHRIPLSTITKQWALVYETGKNRAPPIALFTATTLLYLSWETRAQSTLAAIVPRGATTTYAIAAALTIAIVPWTILAMKGTNDALMEKAKVGVQEEKDPQEGERVLGLLDRWALLNGARAMWPLAGFLVGLLAVVP
;
A
#
# COMPACT_ATOMS: atom_id res chain seq x y z
N MET A 1 -24.73 -33.65 -20.69
CA MET A 1 -23.26 -33.84 -20.79
C MET A 1 -22.64 -32.47 -20.52
N TYR A 2 -22.38 -32.15 -19.25
CA TYR A 2 -21.78 -30.88 -18.84
C TYR A 2 -20.31 -31.16 -18.51
N THR A 3 -19.43 -30.84 -19.44
CA THR A 3 -17.99 -31.00 -19.27
C THR A 3 -17.33 -29.72 -19.78
N THR A 4 -17.13 -28.76 -18.86
CA THR A 4 -15.89 -27.98 -18.64
C THR A 4 -16.11 -27.00 -17.48
N ASP A 5 -16.00 -27.52 -16.25
CA ASP A 5 -15.90 -26.77 -14.99
C ASP A 5 -14.54 -26.08 -14.84
N THR A 6 -14.19 -25.25 -15.83
CA THR A 6 -12.94 -24.50 -15.81
C THR A 6 -13.22 -23.06 -16.15
N LEU A 7 -12.98 -22.16 -15.19
CA LEU A 7 -12.99 -20.72 -15.42
C LEU A 7 -12.10 -20.39 -16.64
N PRO A 8 -12.48 -19.43 -17.49
CA PRO A 8 -11.68 -19.04 -18.63
C PRO A 8 -10.25 -18.66 -18.22
N THR A 9 -9.25 -19.07 -18.98
CA THR A 9 -7.84 -18.80 -18.67
C THR A 9 -7.58 -17.30 -18.47
N SER A 10 -8.20 -16.44 -19.27
CA SER A 10 -8.11 -14.98 -19.12
C SER A 10 -8.62 -14.49 -17.76
N PHE A 11 -9.70 -15.09 -17.25
CA PHE A 11 -10.26 -14.77 -15.94
C PHE A 11 -9.30 -15.20 -14.82
N CYS A 12 -8.75 -16.41 -14.89
CA CYS A 12 -7.76 -16.90 -13.92
C CYS A 12 -6.49 -16.03 -13.91
N ILE A 13 -6.02 -15.59 -15.09
CA ILE A 13 -4.89 -14.66 -15.20
C ILE A 13 -5.23 -13.33 -14.52
N ALA A 14 -6.43 -12.78 -14.76
CA ALA A 14 -6.86 -11.55 -14.12
C ALA A 14 -6.97 -11.69 -12.59
N GLN A 15 -7.47 -12.83 -12.07
CA GLN A 15 -7.45 -13.13 -10.64
C GLN A 15 -6.04 -13.13 -10.07
N ALA A 16 -5.11 -13.84 -10.73
CA ALA A 16 -3.72 -13.90 -10.31
C ALA A 16 -3.09 -12.50 -10.28
N ILE A 17 -3.27 -11.69 -11.32
CA ILE A 17 -2.74 -10.32 -11.39
C ILE A 17 -3.35 -9.41 -10.32
N GLY A 18 -4.68 -9.40 -10.18
CA GLY A 18 -5.37 -8.53 -9.23
C GLY A 18 -5.02 -8.85 -7.78
N LEU A 19 -5.02 -10.14 -7.40
CA LEU A 19 -4.73 -10.56 -6.04
C LEU A 19 -3.26 -10.43 -5.69
N SER A 20 -2.36 -10.90 -6.56
CA SER A 20 -0.92 -10.76 -6.33
C SER A 20 -0.49 -9.29 -6.33
N GLY A 21 -1.09 -8.46 -7.19
CA GLY A 21 -0.85 -7.01 -7.20
C GLY A 21 -1.20 -6.35 -5.87
N ALA A 22 -2.36 -6.70 -5.28
CA ALA A 22 -2.78 -6.16 -3.99
C ALA A 22 -1.85 -6.62 -2.85
N ALA A 23 -1.53 -7.92 -2.80
CA ALA A 23 -0.60 -8.47 -1.81
C ALA A 23 0.81 -7.89 -1.93
N TRP A 24 1.34 -7.80 -3.16
CA TRP A 24 2.67 -7.23 -3.43
C TRP A 24 2.74 -5.75 -3.07
N LEU A 25 1.71 -4.97 -3.41
CA LEU A 25 1.62 -3.56 -3.05
C LEU A 25 1.59 -3.38 -1.52
N SER A 26 0.81 -4.19 -0.82
CA SER A 26 0.79 -4.21 0.65
C SER A 26 2.17 -4.49 1.22
N GLY A 27 2.84 -5.57 0.78
CA GLY A 27 4.17 -5.95 1.24
C GLY A 27 5.23 -4.86 1.01
N ASN A 28 5.21 -4.21 -0.16
CA ASN A 28 6.11 -3.10 -0.47
C ASN A 28 5.88 -1.88 0.44
N ILE A 29 4.63 -1.59 0.80
CA ILE A 29 4.34 -0.48 1.72
C ILE A 29 4.76 -0.87 3.14
N PHE A 30 4.44 -2.10 3.59
CA PHE A 30 4.80 -2.59 4.91
C PHE A 30 6.31 -2.63 5.16
N SER A 31 7.11 -3.02 4.16
CA SER A 31 8.55 -3.10 4.30
C SER A 31 9.19 -1.76 4.65
N LEU A 32 8.61 -0.63 4.22
CA LEU A 32 9.10 0.69 4.60
C LEU A 32 8.99 0.90 6.11
N SER A 33 7.89 0.46 6.73
CA SER A 33 7.67 0.58 8.17
C SER A 33 8.43 -0.45 9.00
N LEU A 34 8.59 -1.68 8.48
CA LEU A 34 9.21 -2.79 9.22
C LEU A 34 10.72 -2.88 9.03
N MET A 35 11.26 -2.36 7.92
CA MET A 35 12.67 -2.48 7.57
C MET A 35 13.31 -1.11 7.38
N THR A 36 12.76 -0.27 6.48
CA THR A 36 13.44 0.98 6.10
C THR A 36 13.52 1.98 7.23
N ILE A 37 12.41 2.34 7.89
CA ILE A 37 12.44 3.32 8.99
C ILE A 37 13.27 2.80 10.17
N PRO A 38 13.10 1.56 10.67
CA PRO A 38 13.95 1.03 11.74
C PRO A 38 15.43 1.08 11.39
N ALA A 39 15.82 0.71 10.16
CA ALA A 39 17.21 0.78 9.72
C ALA A 39 17.76 2.22 9.70
N LEU A 40 16.95 3.19 9.25
CA LEU A 40 17.32 4.60 9.28
C LEU A 40 17.55 5.09 10.72
N LEU A 41 16.61 4.81 11.62
CA LEU A 41 16.71 5.19 13.04
C LEU A 41 17.88 4.51 13.74
N GLN A 42 18.10 3.22 13.48
CA GLN A 42 19.24 2.48 14.01
C GLN A 42 20.56 3.06 13.50
N SER A 43 20.66 3.43 12.22
CA SER A 43 21.87 4.03 11.67
C SER A 43 22.21 5.38 12.31
N HIS A 44 21.19 6.19 12.63
CA HIS A 44 21.38 7.43 13.39
C HIS A 44 21.95 7.12 14.79
N LYS A 45 21.36 6.15 15.50
CA LYS A 45 21.74 5.79 16.87
C LYS A 45 23.14 5.15 16.96
N GLU A 46 23.44 4.18 16.09
CA GLU A 46 24.65 3.36 16.19
C GLU A 46 25.83 3.94 15.42
N HIS A 47 25.57 4.59 14.28
CA HIS A 47 26.62 5.12 13.41
C HIS A 47 26.67 6.65 13.40
N ARG A 48 25.86 7.33 14.22
CA ARG A 48 25.80 8.80 14.34
C ARG A 48 25.59 9.50 13.00
N ILE A 49 24.78 8.89 12.13
CA ILE A 49 24.37 9.51 10.87
C ILE A 49 23.50 10.73 11.20
N PRO A 50 23.81 11.94 10.69
CA PRO A 50 23.03 13.14 11.01
C PRO A 50 21.56 13.02 10.60
N LEU A 51 20.63 13.54 11.40
CA LEU A 51 19.19 13.53 11.09
C LEU A 51 18.84 14.27 9.79
N SER A 52 19.66 15.26 9.42
CA SER A 52 19.57 15.92 8.11
C SER A 52 19.76 14.93 6.94
N THR A 53 20.64 13.94 7.10
CA THR A 53 20.85 12.88 6.11
C THR A 53 19.71 11.87 6.14
N ILE A 54 19.28 11.45 7.33
CA ILE A 54 18.17 10.52 7.52
C ILE A 54 16.88 11.03 6.87
N THR A 55 16.52 12.29 7.12
CA THR A 55 15.32 12.91 6.55
C THR A 55 15.39 13.03 5.02
N LYS A 56 16.57 13.27 4.44
CA LYS A 56 16.78 13.24 2.98
C LYS A 56 16.62 11.83 2.39
N GLN A 57 17.16 10.81 3.07
CA GLN A 57 16.98 9.41 2.66
C GLN A 57 15.51 9.00 2.72
N TRP A 58 14.82 9.35 3.81
CA TRP A 58 13.38 9.17 3.94
C TRP A 58 12.62 9.88 2.80
N ALA A 59 12.96 11.13 2.49
CA ALA A 59 12.29 11.90 1.44
C ALA A 59 12.46 11.25 0.06
N LEU A 60 13.65 10.73 -0.24
CA LEU A 60 13.90 9.98 -1.48
C LEU A 60 13.03 8.72 -1.56
N VAL A 61 12.93 7.97 -0.46
CA VAL A 61 12.08 6.77 -0.37
C VAL A 61 10.61 7.15 -0.56
N TYR A 62 10.13 8.18 0.14
CA TYR A 62 8.77 8.66 0.04
C TYR A 62 8.41 9.14 -1.37
N GLU A 63 9.24 9.97 -2.00
CA GLU A 63 9.02 10.45 -3.38
C GLU A 63 9.00 9.30 -4.39
N THR A 64 9.91 8.32 -4.23
CA THR A 64 9.92 7.11 -5.07
C THR A 64 8.62 6.32 -4.91
N GLY A 65 8.16 6.12 -3.66
CA GLY A 65 6.92 5.42 -3.37
C GLY A 65 5.68 6.18 -3.87
N LYS A 66 5.65 7.51 -3.70
CA LYS A 66 4.57 8.40 -4.15
C LYS A 66 4.38 8.33 -5.67
N ASN A 67 5.46 8.19 -6.44
CA ASN A 67 5.39 8.12 -7.90
C ASN A 67 5.07 6.71 -8.44
N ARG A 68 5.28 5.65 -7.65
CA ARG A 68 5.10 4.25 -8.08
C ARG A 68 3.83 3.60 -7.53
N ALA A 69 3.53 3.80 -6.25
CA ALA A 69 2.44 3.09 -5.57
C ALA A 69 1.05 3.44 -6.12
N PRO A 70 0.68 4.72 -6.39
CA PRO A 70 -0.65 5.04 -6.92
C PRO A 70 -0.93 4.46 -8.31
N PRO A 71 -0.03 4.54 -9.31
CA PRO A 71 -0.24 3.86 -10.59
C PRO A 71 -0.43 2.35 -10.46
N ILE A 72 0.34 1.69 -9.59
CA ILE A 72 0.22 0.24 -9.35
C ILE A 72 -1.12 -0.07 -8.69
N ALA A 73 -1.50 0.69 -7.66
CA ALA A 73 -2.80 0.52 -7.00
C ALA A 73 -3.96 0.70 -7.98
N LEU A 74 -3.88 1.68 -8.88
CA LEU A 74 -4.90 1.93 -9.91
C LEU A 74 -4.98 0.76 -10.89
N PHE A 75 -3.84 0.26 -11.38
CA PHE A 75 -3.80 -0.90 -12.25
C PHE A 75 -4.43 -2.12 -11.58
N THR A 76 -3.99 -2.46 -10.36
CA THR A 76 -4.53 -3.57 -9.58
C THR A 76 -6.03 -3.42 -9.31
N ALA A 77 -6.48 -2.24 -8.87
CA ALA A 77 -7.90 -1.97 -8.63
C ALA A 77 -8.73 -2.11 -9.92
N THR A 78 -8.19 -1.67 -11.06
CA THR A 78 -8.86 -1.82 -12.36
C THR A 78 -9.00 -3.29 -12.75
N THR A 79 -7.97 -4.11 -12.53
CA THR A 79 -8.05 -5.56 -12.74
C THR A 79 -9.12 -6.21 -11.85
N LEU A 80 -9.20 -5.80 -10.57
CA LEU A 80 -10.23 -6.29 -9.65
C LEU A 80 -11.64 -5.82 -10.06
N LEU A 81 -11.80 -4.58 -10.54
CA LEU A 81 -13.07 -4.09 -11.09
C LEU A 81 -13.47 -4.83 -12.37
N TYR A 82 -12.51 -5.21 -13.21
CA TYR A 82 -12.77 -6.08 -14.36
C TYR A 82 -13.32 -7.44 -13.90
N LEU A 83 -12.74 -8.07 -12.88
CA LEU A 83 -13.28 -9.31 -12.31
C LEU A 83 -14.68 -9.12 -11.71
N SER A 84 -14.93 -7.98 -11.04
CA SER A 84 -16.26 -7.62 -10.55
C SER A 84 -17.27 -7.56 -11.69
N TRP A 85 -16.92 -6.87 -12.78
CA TRP A 85 -17.74 -6.77 -13.98
C TRP A 85 -18.02 -8.14 -14.60
N GLU A 86 -17.01 -8.98 -14.78
CA GLU A 86 -17.14 -10.31 -15.38
C GLU A 86 -17.98 -11.27 -14.54
N THR A 87 -18.10 -11.04 -13.23
CA THR A 87 -18.89 -11.88 -12.32
C THR A 87 -20.32 -11.37 -12.06
N ARG A 88 -20.74 -10.27 -12.71
CA ARG A 88 -22.08 -9.67 -12.54
C ARG A 88 -23.19 -10.68 -12.79
N ALA A 89 -24.33 -10.54 -12.12
CA ALA A 89 -25.44 -11.51 -12.13
C ALA A 89 -25.94 -11.95 -13.52
N GLN A 90 -25.74 -11.13 -14.55
CA GLN A 90 -26.14 -11.40 -15.94
C GLN A 90 -25.05 -12.10 -16.77
N SER A 91 -23.87 -12.34 -16.21
CA SER A 91 -22.76 -13.00 -16.93
C SER A 91 -22.87 -14.52 -16.87
N THR A 92 -22.23 -15.19 -17.81
CA THR A 92 -22.11 -16.66 -17.81
C THR A 92 -21.31 -17.18 -16.62
N LEU A 93 -20.39 -16.37 -16.08
CA LEU A 93 -19.56 -16.72 -14.93
C LEU A 93 -20.32 -16.70 -13.61
N ALA A 94 -21.42 -15.94 -13.51
CA ALA A 94 -22.25 -15.86 -12.30
C ALA A 94 -22.80 -17.23 -11.84
N ALA A 95 -22.92 -18.19 -12.76
CA ALA A 95 -23.35 -19.55 -12.45
C ALA A 95 -22.23 -20.42 -11.82
N ILE A 96 -20.97 -20.01 -11.93
CA ILE A 96 -19.78 -20.81 -11.59
C ILE A 96 -19.03 -20.23 -10.38
N VAL A 97 -19.00 -18.90 -10.25
CA VAL A 97 -18.26 -18.22 -9.17
C VAL A 97 -19.04 -18.19 -7.83
N PRO A 98 -18.35 -18.03 -6.69
CA PRO A 98 -18.99 -17.87 -5.39
C PRO A 98 -20.05 -16.75 -5.37
N ARG A 99 -21.11 -16.95 -4.57
CA ARG A 99 -22.16 -15.93 -4.41
C ARG A 99 -21.56 -14.64 -3.86
N GLY A 100 -21.87 -13.52 -4.52
CA GLY A 100 -21.37 -12.21 -4.12
C GLY A 100 -20.01 -11.83 -4.69
N ALA A 101 -19.40 -12.65 -5.55
CA ALA A 101 -18.09 -12.37 -6.17
C ALA A 101 -17.98 -10.95 -6.78
N THR A 102 -19.03 -10.46 -7.43
CA THR A 102 -19.09 -9.08 -7.95
C THR A 102 -18.81 -8.04 -6.87
N THR A 103 -19.55 -8.10 -5.77
CA THR A 103 -19.42 -7.15 -4.66
C THR A 103 -18.08 -7.30 -3.97
N THR A 104 -17.63 -8.54 -3.76
CA THR A 104 -16.34 -8.86 -3.15
C THR A 104 -15.17 -8.27 -3.94
N TYR A 105 -15.14 -8.45 -5.26
CA TYR A 105 -14.10 -7.85 -6.12
C TYR A 105 -14.18 -6.33 -6.16
N ALA A 106 -15.38 -5.74 -6.14
CA ALA A 106 -15.55 -4.29 -6.09
C ALA A 106 -15.01 -3.70 -4.77
N ILE A 107 -15.30 -4.34 -3.63
CA ILE A 107 -14.76 -3.94 -2.32
C ILE A 107 -13.24 -4.09 -2.31
N ALA A 108 -12.71 -5.20 -2.84
CA ALA A 108 -11.28 -5.44 -2.94
C ALA A 108 -10.56 -4.33 -3.73
N ALA A 109 -11.15 -3.90 -4.86
CA ALA A 109 -10.63 -2.79 -5.65
C ALA A 109 -10.64 -1.46 -4.88
N ALA A 110 -11.76 -1.15 -4.22
CA ALA A 110 -11.90 0.06 -3.42
C ALA A 110 -10.89 0.13 -2.27
N LEU A 111 -10.70 -0.99 -1.55
CA LEU A 111 -9.69 -1.11 -0.49
C LEU A 111 -8.28 -0.95 -1.04
N THR A 112 -7.97 -1.53 -2.21
CA THR A 112 -6.63 -1.42 -2.81
C THR A 112 -6.26 0.02 -3.15
N ILE A 113 -7.19 0.80 -3.73
CA ILE A 113 -6.92 2.20 -4.10
C ILE A 113 -7.04 3.17 -2.92
N ALA A 114 -7.61 2.74 -1.79
CA ALA A 114 -7.79 3.56 -0.58
C ALA A 114 -6.47 4.07 0.03
N ILE A 115 -5.32 3.52 -0.38
CA ILE A 115 -4.00 4.07 0.00
C ILE A 115 -3.84 5.55 -0.38
N VAL A 116 -4.49 6.01 -1.45
CA VAL A 116 -4.38 7.39 -1.94
C VAL A 116 -5.10 8.36 -1.00
N PRO A 117 -6.42 8.22 -0.74
CA PRO A 117 -7.09 9.09 0.24
C PRO A 117 -6.49 8.94 1.65
N TRP A 118 -6.02 7.75 2.06
CA TRP A 118 -5.33 7.59 3.33
C TRP A 118 -4.07 8.47 3.43
N THR A 119 -3.24 8.50 2.39
CA THR A 119 -2.04 9.34 2.38
C THR A 119 -2.39 10.82 2.48
N ILE A 120 -3.43 11.28 1.78
CA ILE A 120 -3.84 12.69 1.80
C ILE A 120 -4.42 13.09 3.16
N LEU A 121 -5.28 12.25 3.74
CA LEU A 121 -6.04 12.59 4.93
C LEU A 121 -5.24 12.35 6.22
N ALA A 122 -4.53 11.23 6.33
CA ALA A 122 -3.87 10.82 7.56
C ALA A 122 -2.37 11.15 7.59
N MET A 123 -1.68 11.09 6.45
CA MET A 123 -0.21 11.20 6.40
C MET A 123 0.30 12.58 6.00
N LYS A 124 -0.51 13.42 5.33
CA LYS A 124 -0.06 14.69 4.76
C LYS A 124 0.72 15.56 5.74
N GLY A 125 0.19 15.79 6.95
CA GLY A 125 0.88 16.63 7.94
C GLY A 125 2.25 16.08 8.37
N THR A 126 2.38 14.76 8.51
CA THR A 126 3.67 14.14 8.85
C THR A 126 4.64 14.19 7.66
N ASN A 127 4.13 13.93 6.44
CA ASN A 127 4.90 14.00 5.21
C ASN A 127 5.44 15.41 4.98
N ASP A 128 4.59 16.44 5.12
CA ASP A 128 4.97 17.83 4.90
C ASP A 128 6.07 18.27 5.87
N ALA A 129 5.93 17.93 7.16
CA ALA A 129 6.94 18.24 8.18
C ALA A 129 8.29 17.55 7.90
N LEU A 130 8.29 16.25 7.56
CA LEU A 130 9.52 15.53 7.23
C LEU A 130 10.15 16.03 5.91
N MET A 131 9.33 16.39 4.91
CA MET A 131 9.81 16.98 3.67
C MET A 131 10.41 18.37 3.87
N GLU A 132 9.86 19.16 4.78
CA GLU A 132 10.45 20.44 5.19
C GLU A 132 11.85 20.21 5.78
N LYS A 133 11.98 19.28 6.73
CA LYS A 133 13.28 18.94 7.35
C LYS A 133 14.29 18.38 6.36
N ALA A 134 13.85 17.59 5.38
CA ALA A 134 14.71 17.13 4.30
C ALA A 134 15.27 18.29 3.45
N LYS A 135 14.54 19.40 3.31
CA LYS A 135 14.95 20.59 2.56
C LYS A 135 15.83 21.54 3.37
N VAL A 136 15.39 21.90 4.58
CA VAL A 136 16.05 22.94 5.39
C VAL A 136 17.13 22.39 6.32
N GLY A 137 17.16 21.07 6.52
CA GLY A 137 18.03 20.40 7.50
C GLY A 137 17.40 20.31 8.89
N VAL A 138 18.12 19.64 9.77
CA VAL A 138 17.78 19.43 11.19
C VAL A 138 18.95 19.95 12.01
N GLN A 139 18.71 20.88 12.95
CA GLN A 139 19.74 21.50 13.78
C GLN A 139 19.89 20.80 15.14
N GLU A 140 19.95 19.47 15.13
CA GLU A 140 19.95 18.63 16.33
C GLU A 140 21.11 18.94 17.32
N GLU A 141 22.25 19.44 16.83
CA GLU A 141 23.37 19.84 17.67
C GLU A 141 23.10 21.15 18.45
N LYS A 142 22.26 22.03 17.89
CA LYS A 142 21.92 23.34 18.48
C LYS A 142 20.61 23.30 19.27
N ASP A 143 19.67 22.49 18.80
CA ASP A 143 18.37 22.25 19.43
C ASP A 143 18.11 20.73 19.50
N PRO A 144 18.49 20.08 20.63
CA PRO A 144 18.21 18.66 20.84
C PRO A 144 16.71 18.32 20.77
N GLN A 145 15.82 19.26 21.11
CA GLN A 145 14.37 19.02 21.04
C GLN A 145 13.89 18.92 19.59
N GLU A 146 14.55 19.62 18.66
CA GLU A 146 14.27 19.46 17.23
C GLU A 146 14.59 18.03 16.77
N GLY A 147 15.73 17.48 17.23
CA GLY A 147 16.11 16.10 16.94
C GLY A 147 15.08 15.08 17.43
N GLU A 148 14.66 15.20 18.69
CA GLU A 148 13.60 14.35 19.27
C GLU A 148 12.28 14.45 18.51
N ARG A 149 11.88 15.66 18.09
CA ARG A 149 10.68 15.86 17.27
C ARG A 149 10.78 15.16 15.92
N VAL A 150 11.94 15.22 15.26
CA VAL A 150 12.17 14.55 13.96
C VAL A 150 12.12 13.04 14.10
N LEU A 151 12.73 12.47 15.15
CA LEU A 151 12.63 11.05 15.46
C LEU A 151 11.16 10.63 15.66
N GLY A 152 10.41 11.38 16.46
CA GLY A 152 8.98 11.13 16.66
C GLY A 152 8.14 11.24 15.39
N LEU A 153 8.50 12.13 14.45
CA LEU A 153 7.85 12.22 13.14
C LEU A 153 8.13 10.97 12.28
N LEU A 154 9.36 10.44 12.29
CA LEU A 154 9.72 9.22 11.57
C LEU A 154 8.97 8.00 12.13
N ASP A 155 8.89 7.86 13.46
CA ASP A 155 8.12 6.80 14.11
C ASP A 155 6.62 6.90 13.78
N ARG A 156 6.06 8.11 13.87
CA ARG A 156 4.67 8.35 13.49
C ARG A 156 4.42 8.02 12.03
N TRP A 157 5.35 8.40 11.15
CA TRP A 157 5.25 8.06 9.73
C TRP A 157 5.26 6.55 9.51
N ALA A 158 6.15 5.81 10.19
CA ALA A 158 6.20 4.35 10.11
C ALA A 158 4.88 3.71 10.54
N LEU A 159 4.28 4.18 11.63
CA LEU A 159 2.97 3.70 12.10
C LEU A 159 1.87 3.95 11.07
N LEU A 160 1.77 5.19 10.58
CA LEU A 160 0.73 5.57 9.61
C LEU A 160 0.91 4.87 8.25
N ASN A 161 2.15 4.64 7.83
CA ASN A 161 2.46 3.88 6.63
C ASN A 161 2.17 2.38 6.79
N GLY A 162 2.39 1.82 7.99
CA GLY A 162 2.00 0.44 8.31
C GLY A 162 0.48 0.28 8.25
N ALA A 163 -0.27 1.21 8.84
CA ALA A 163 -1.72 1.27 8.67
C ALA A 163 -2.14 1.45 7.21
N ARG A 164 -1.38 2.22 6.41
CA ARG A 164 -1.63 2.34 4.97
C ARG A 164 -1.55 1.00 4.24
N ALA A 165 -0.59 0.15 4.60
CA ALA A 165 -0.38 -1.15 3.97
C ALA A 165 -1.50 -2.16 4.27
N MET A 166 -2.31 -1.92 5.31
CA MET A 166 -3.47 -2.74 5.63
C MET A 166 -4.59 -2.61 4.61
N TRP A 167 -4.70 -1.48 3.91
CA TRP A 167 -5.74 -1.27 2.89
C TRP A 167 -5.63 -2.27 1.72
N PRO A 168 -4.50 -2.38 0.99
CA PRO A 168 -4.34 -3.38 -0.05
C PRO A 168 -4.25 -4.81 0.51
N LEU A 169 -3.83 -5.02 1.76
CA LEU A 169 -3.91 -6.33 2.41
C LEU A 169 -5.35 -6.78 2.59
N ALA A 170 -6.21 -5.91 3.13
CA ALA A 170 -7.63 -6.16 3.26
C ALA A 170 -8.27 -6.37 1.88
N GLY A 171 -7.86 -5.60 0.87
CA GLY A 171 -8.27 -5.81 -0.52
C GLY A 171 -7.94 -7.22 -1.02
N PHE A 172 -6.72 -7.69 -0.80
CA PHE A 172 -6.30 -9.05 -1.12
C PHE A 172 -7.13 -10.11 -0.40
N LEU A 173 -7.29 -9.99 0.93
CA LEU A 173 -8.03 -10.96 1.75
C LEU A 173 -9.51 -11.03 1.36
N VAL A 174 -10.15 -9.88 1.13
CA VAL A 174 -11.53 -9.81 0.63
C VAL A 174 -11.60 -10.44 -0.76
N GLY A 175 -10.68 -10.11 -1.67
CA GLY A 175 -10.64 -10.68 -3.01
C GLY A 175 -10.49 -12.20 -3.05
N LEU A 176 -9.78 -12.80 -2.08
CA LEU A 176 -9.67 -14.26 -1.95
C LEU A 176 -11.01 -14.93 -1.67
N LEU A 177 -11.94 -14.26 -0.98
CA LEU A 177 -13.28 -14.80 -0.72
C LEU A 177 -14.11 -14.96 -2.00
N ALA A 178 -13.71 -14.32 -3.10
CA ALA A 178 -14.33 -14.52 -4.42
C ALA A 178 -13.68 -15.66 -5.23
N VAL A 179 -12.62 -16.27 -4.70
CA VAL A 179 -11.90 -17.40 -5.33
C VAL A 179 -12.16 -18.71 -4.58
N VAL A 180 -12.17 -18.66 -3.25
CA VAL A 180 -12.39 -19.84 -2.40
C VAL A 180 -13.90 -20.14 -2.34
N PRO A 181 -14.32 -21.42 -2.50
CA PRO A 181 -15.73 -21.82 -2.40
C PRO A 181 -16.32 -21.65 -1.00
#